data_AF-A0A679I3H2-F1
#
_entry.id   AF-A0A679I3H2-F1
#
_cell.length_a   1.000
_cell.length_b   1.000
_cell.length_c   1.000
_cell.angle_alpha   90.00
_cell.angle_beta   90.00
_cell.angle_gamma   90.00
#
_symmetry.space_group_name_H-M   'P 1'
#
loop_
_entity.id
_entity.type
_entity.pdbx_description
1 polymer ?
#
loop_
_entity_poly.entity_id
_entity_poly.type
_entity_poly.pdbx_seq_one_letter_code
_entity_poly.pdbx_strand_id
1 'polypeptide(L)' 'MKIVCSWCRQEGKEEFVGEKAPFDDARETHGICLVHHEQVQARWRDSRHRLPDEQMGIEDSLSQTLSRWVGFAK' A
#
# COMPACT_ATOMS: atom_id res chain seq x y z
N MET A 1 16.33 -4.46 22.81
CA MET A 1 15.95 -5.48 21.82
C MET A 1 16.41 -5.04 20.45
N LYS A 2 17.11 -5.91 19.74
CA LYS A 2 17.54 -5.62 18.36
C LYS A 2 16.39 -5.80 17.39
N ILE A 3 16.32 -4.94 16.37
CA ILE A 3 15.39 -5.07 15.27
C ILE A 3 16.18 -5.59 14.07
N VAL A 4 15.77 -6.74 13.56
CA VAL A 4 16.38 -7.36 12.40
C VAL A 4 15.41 -7.41 11.22
N CYS A 5 15.91 -7.16 10.01
CA CYS A 5 15.11 -7.27 8.80
C CYS A 5 14.97 -8.74 8.40
N SER A 6 13.74 -9.24 8.40
CA SER A 6 13.47 -10.64 8.07
C SER A 6 13.85 -11.00 6.63
N TRP A 7 13.72 -10.02 5.73
CA TRP A 7 14.03 -10.22 4.32
C TRP A 7 15.54 -10.20 4.07
N CYS A 8 16.29 -9.24 4.65
CA CYS A 8 17.76 -9.29 4.61
C CYS A 8 18.32 -10.60 5.16
N ARG A 9 17.78 -11.09 6.29
CA ARG A 9 18.17 -12.39 6.88
C ARG A 9 17.93 -13.54 5.91
N GLN A 10 16.78 -13.55 5.22
CA GLN A 10 16.48 -14.58 4.21
C GLN A 10 17.38 -14.46 2.97
N GLU A 11 17.82 -13.26 2.61
CA GLU A 11 18.78 -13.01 1.52
C GLU A 11 20.26 -13.24 1.92
N GLY A 12 20.53 -13.54 3.20
CA GLY A 12 21.89 -13.67 3.72
C GLY A 12 22.68 -12.36 3.75
N LYS A 13 22.00 -11.21 3.81
CA LYS A 13 22.59 -9.86 3.88
C LYS A 13 22.62 -9.33 5.30
N GLU A 14 23.30 -8.19 5.49
CA GLU A 14 23.26 -7.45 6.75
C GLU A 14 21.81 -7.10 7.13
N GLU A 15 21.40 -7.57 8.29
CA GLU A 15 20.01 -7.59 8.72
C GLU A 15 19.71 -6.62 9.85
N PHE A 16 20.72 -6.00 10.47
CA PHE A 16 20.51 -5.08 11.58
C PHE A 16 19.85 -3.78 11.10
N VAL A 17 18.70 -3.44 11.68
CA VAL A 17 17.93 -2.22 11.33
C VAL A 17 18.04 -1.17 12.43
N GLY A 18 18.18 -1.60 13.68
CA GLY A 18 18.25 -0.70 14.83
C GLY A 18 17.82 -1.40 16.11
N GLU A 19 17.42 -0.63 17.10
CA GLU A 19 17.04 -1.12 18.43
C GLU A 19 15.74 -0.49 18.90
N LYS A 20 15.00 -1.22 19.74
CA LYS A 20 13.85 -0.70 20.49
C LYS A 20 13.95 -1.06 21.97
N ALA A 21 13.32 -0.22 22.78
CA ALA A 21 13.15 -0.48 24.20
C ALA A 21 12.35 -1.79 24.43
N PRO A 22 12.64 -2.53 25.50
CA PRO A 22 13.74 -2.30 26.47
C PRO A 22 15.12 -2.57 25.85
N PHE A 23 16.10 -1.68 26.08
CA PHE A 23 17.41 -1.74 25.41
C PHE A 23 18.32 -2.85 25.96
N ASP A 24 18.23 -3.17 27.25
CA ASP A 24 19.01 -4.24 27.89
C ASP A 24 18.53 -5.66 27.60
N ASP A 25 17.44 -5.78 26.84
CA ASP A 25 16.91 -7.07 26.41
C ASP A 25 17.61 -7.54 25.12
N ALA A 26 18.34 -8.65 25.22
CA ALA A 26 19.12 -9.26 24.15
C ALA A 26 18.25 -9.95 23.07
N ARG A 27 16.94 -10.07 23.28
CA ARG A 27 16.04 -10.65 22.28
C ARG A 27 16.01 -9.82 21.00
N GLU A 28 15.78 -10.52 19.91
CA GLU A 28 15.55 -9.94 18.59
C GLU A 28 14.05 -9.77 18.32
N THR A 29 13.73 -8.77 17.52
CA THR A 29 12.41 -8.56 16.93
C THR A 29 12.55 -8.40 15.43
N HIS A 30 11.53 -8.82 14.69
CA HIS A 30 11.55 -8.85 13.23
C HIS A 30 10.85 -7.63 12.63
N GLY A 31 11.47 -7.03 11.60
CA GLY A 31 10.93 -5.92 10.82
C GLY A 31 11.33 -5.97 9.34
N ILE A 32 11.14 -4.84 8.64
CA ILE A 32 11.54 -4.62 7.24
C ILE A 32 12.41 -3.34 7.21
N CYS A 33 13.59 -3.41 6.59
CA CYS A 33 14.46 -2.23 6.46
C CYS A 33 13.89 -1.23 5.44
N LEU A 34 14.40 0.01 5.45
CA LEU A 34 13.97 1.07 4.51
C LEU A 34 14.03 0.63 3.04
N VAL A 35 15.10 -0.07 2.66
CA VAL A 35 15.31 -0.55 1.28
C VAL A 35 14.21 -1.52 0.86
N HIS A 36 13.93 -2.54 1.68
CA HIS A 36 12.86 -3.50 1.37
C HIS A 36 11.47 -2.87 1.47
N HIS A 37 11.28 -1.91 2.36
CA HIS A 37 10.02 -1.15 2.46
C HIS A 37 9.75 -0.36 1.17
N GLU A 38 10.73 0.38 0.66
CA GLU A 38 10.65 1.07 -0.63
C GLU A 38 10.39 0.11 -1.79
N GLN A 39 11.00 -1.08 -1.78
CA GLN A 39 10.78 -2.09 -2.79
C GLN A 39 9.33 -2.61 -2.78
N VAL A 40 8.75 -2.85 -1.60
CA VAL A 40 7.33 -3.22 -1.47
C VAL A 40 6.43 -2.09 -1.98
N GLN A 41 6.70 -0.85 -1.59
CA GLN A 41 5.92 0.30 -2.05
C GLN A 41 6.00 0.50 -3.57
N ALA A 42 7.17 0.32 -4.18
CA ALA A 42 7.34 0.41 -5.63
C ALA A 42 6.51 -0.66 -6.35
N ARG A 43 6.58 -1.92 -5.90
CA ARG A 43 5.77 -3.02 -6.46
C ARG A 43 4.27 -2.79 -6.28
N TRP A 44 3.86 -2.23 -5.14
CA TRP A 44 2.46 -1.90 -4.88
C TRP A 44 1.94 -0.76 -5.79
N ARG A 45 2.76 0.26 -6.05
CA ARG A 45 2.38 1.33 -6.99
C ARG A 45 2.25 0.79 -8.41
N ASP A 46 3.20 -0.02 -8.86
CA ASP A 46 3.16 -0.63 -10.19
C ASP A 46 1.90 -1.50 -10.38
N SER A 47 1.51 -2.30 -9.38
CA SER A 47 0.30 -3.12 -9.47
C SER A 47 -0.98 -2.30 -9.57
N ARG A 48 -1.04 -1.12 -8.94
CA ARG A 48 -2.17 -0.19 -9.06
C ARG A 48 -2.28 0.43 -10.45
N HIS A 49 -1.15 0.73 -11.09
CA HIS A 49 -1.14 1.26 -12.46
C HIS A 49 -1.53 0.22 -13.53
N ARG A 50 -1.44 -1.07 -13.20
CA ARG A 50 -1.86 -2.17 -14.10
C ARG A 50 -3.35 -2.52 -13.97
N LEU A 51 -4.07 -1.96 -13.01
CA LEU A 51 -5.53 -2.06 -13.00
C LEU A 51 -6.05 -1.09 -14.07
N PRO A 52 -6.88 -1.55 -15.04
CA PRO A 52 -7.47 -0.65 -16.03
C PRO A 52 -8.19 0.50 -15.33
N ASP A 53 -8.05 1.69 -15.92
CA ASP A 53 -8.75 2.93 -15.58
C ASP A 53 -10.26 2.77 -15.83
N GLU A 54 -10.94 1.92 -15.06
CA GLU A 54 -12.39 1.68 -15.19
C GLU A 54 -13.17 2.28 -14.01
N GLN A 55 -12.51 3.13 -13.20
CA GLN A 55 -13.11 3.74 -12.02
C GLN A 55 -12.70 5.21 -11.85
N MET A 56 -13.05 6.06 -12.83
CA MET A 56 -13.41 7.44 -12.52
C MET A 56 -14.46 7.94 -13.51
N GLY A 57 -15.70 7.48 -13.32
CA GLY A 57 -16.85 7.83 -14.16
C GLY A 57 -18.19 7.48 -13.51
N ILE A 58 -18.31 7.65 -12.18
CA ILE A 58 -19.58 7.49 -11.45
C ILE A 58 -20.17 8.85 -11.05
N GLU A 59 -20.08 9.86 -11.91
CA GLU A 59 -20.75 11.16 -11.70
C GLU A 59 -21.59 11.67 -12.89
N ASP A 60 -21.71 10.95 -14.01
CA ASP A 60 -22.49 11.42 -15.18
C ASP A 60 -23.85 10.72 -15.40
N SER A 61 -24.17 9.65 -14.64
CA SER A 61 -25.36 8.83 -14.93
C SER A 61 -26.67 9.38 -14.35
N LEU A 62 -26.61 10.17 -13.28
CA LEU A 62 -27.82 10.73 -12.64
C LEU A 62 -28.36 11.99 -13.35
N SER A 63 -27.56 12.65 -14.18
CA SER A 63 -28.00 13.86 -14.92
C SER A 63 -28.75 13.51 -16.22
N GLN A 64 -28.35 12.43 -16.91
CA GLN A 64 -29.03 11.99 -18.14
C GLN A 64 -30.36 11.26 -17.90
N THR A 65 -30.52 10.57 -16.76
CA THR A 65 -31.77 9.83 -16.46
C THR A 65 -32.91 10.74 -15.98
N LEU A 66 -32.60 11.84 -15.27
CA LEU A 66 -33.62 12.81 -14.83
C LEU A 66 -34.14 13.69 -15.97
N SER A 67 -33.34 13.89 -17.03
CA SER A 67 -33.74 14.66 -18.22
C SER A 67 -34.81 13.98 -19.08
N ARG A 68 -35.07 12.68 -18.86
CA ARG A 68 -36.08 11.89 -19.60
C ARG A 68 -37.45 11.84 -18.91
N TRP A 69 -37.57 12.30 -17.66
CA TRP A 69 -38.80 12.18 -16.85
C TRP A 69 -39.50 13.50 -16.51
N VAL A 70 -38.90 14.66 -16.79
CA VAL A 70 -39.61 15.96 -16.74
C VAL A 70 -40.11 16.36 -18.14
N GLY A 71 -40.85 15.44 -18.77
CA GLY A 71 -41.71 15.73 -19.92
C GLY A 71 -43.15 15.83 -19.42
N PHE A 72 -43.43 16.90 -18.68
CA PHE A 72 -44.73 17.18 -18.06
C PHE A 72 -45.83 17.35 -19.13
N ALA A 73 -46.82 16.45 -19.04
CA ALA A 73 -48.24 16.56 -19.36
C ALA A 73 -48.73 17.71 -20.25
N LYS A 74 -49.37 17.32 -21.37
CA LYS A 74 -50.45 18.10 -22.00
C LYS A 74 -51.80 17.51 -21.60
#